data_AF-A0A524D3M6-F1
#
_entry.id   AF-A0A524D3M6-F1
#
_cell.length_a   1.000
_cell.length_b   1.000
_cell.length_c   1.000
_cell.angle_alpha   90.00
_cell.angle_beta   90.00
_cell.angle_gamma   90.00
#
_symmetry.space_group_name_H-M   'P 1'
#
loop_
_entity.id
_entity.type
_entity.pdbx_description
1 polymer ?
#
loop_
_entity_poly.entity_id
_entity_poly.type
_entity_poly.pdbx_seq_one_letter_code
_entity_poly.pdbx_strand_id
1 'polypeptide(L)'
;MLRHNKLILKFTIIFSLLLISFFSFGITRWLDSSYYKSIDTIELDPKSSESFDPIFIDGNDDFNQTAFDNNWDGNGSYNNPYIIENYIIYATSDTHGIEIRNTDVYFIINNVSVLDGRSNYNIGFYFENITNGHITNSSAENNIAGFLLKDSVNNTFSNNIANYNFHGFRIWHSLNNTFINNTAKENIEYGFYLDNTDDDSCANNSLVGNIAENNYKDGFYLIKTTNNSLINNYANNNNYNDYNGLRI
;
A
#
# COMPACT_ATOMS: atom_id res chain seq x y z
N MET A 1 54.17 -16.34 -24.17
CA MET A 1 52.90 -15.60 -24.05
C MET A 1 51.68 -16.46 -23.66
N LEU A 2 51.68 -17.80 -23.85
CA LEU A 2 50.53 -18.69 -23.52
C LEU A 2 50.41 -19.16 -22.06
N ARG A 3 51.46 -19.04 -21.23
CA ARG A 3 51.45 -19.52 -19.83
C ARG A 3 50.76 -18.56 -18.85
N HIS A 4 50.78 -17.25 -19.11
CA HIS A 4 50.12 -16.24 -18.26
C HIS A 4 48.58 -16.28 -18.39
N ASN A 5 48.06 -16.46 -19.60
CA ASN A 5 46.61 -16.51 -19.84
C ASN A 5 45.92 -17.71 -19.16
N LYS A 6 46.63 -18.85 -19.02
CA LYS A 6 46.10 -20.02 -18.28
C LYS A 6 46.08 -19.81 -16.76
N LEU A 7 46.92 -18.94 -16.21
CA LEU A 7 46.93 -18.63 -14.79
C LEU A 7 45.78 -17.66 -14.44
N ILE A 8 45.60 -16.63 -15.28
CA ILE A 8 44.52 -15.64 -15.11
C ILE A 8 43.14 -16.31 -15.23
N LEU A 9 42.94 -17.16 -16.24
CA LEU A 9 41.66 -17.88 -16.42
C LEU A 9 41.33 -18.82 -15.25
N LYS A 10 42.34 -19.48 -14.65
CA LYS A 10 42.15 -20.31 -13.45
C LYS A 10 41.78 -19.48 -12.22
N PHE A 11 42.38 -18.29 -12.05
CA PHE A 11 42.02 -17.38 -10.97
C PHE A 11 40.60 -16.84 -11.12
N THR A 12 40.15 -16.52 -12.34
CA THR A 12 38.79 -16.01 -12.58
C THR A 12 37.72 -17.06 -12.30
N ILE A 13 37.95 -18.33 -12.66
CA ILE A 13 37.00 -19.44 -12.41
C ILE A 13 36.95 -19.82 -10.92
N ILE A 14 38.08 -19.79 -10.21
CA ILE A 14 38.10 -20.05 -8.76
C ILE A 14 37.42 -18.92 -7.99
N PHE A 15 37.61 -17.67 -8.42
CA PHE A 15 36.97 -16.50 -7.80
C PHE A 15 35.45 -16.47 -8.01
N SER A 16 34.96 -16.88 -9.20
CA SER A 16 33.52 -16.98 -9.46
C SER A 16 32.85 -18.14 -8.71
N LEU A 17 33.52 -19.28 -8.54
CA LEU A 17 33.02 -20.40 -7.74
C LEU A 17 32.98 -20.08 -6.24
N LEU A 18 33.96 -19.31 -5.73
CA LEU A 18 33.95 -18.83 -4.34
C LEU A 18 32.79 -17.84 -4.09
N LEU A 19 32.50 -16.93 -5.02
CA LEU A 19 31.36 -16.01 -4.90
C LEU A 19 29.99 -16.74 -4.86
N ILE A 20 29.81 -17.80 -5.65
CA ILE A 20 28.58 -18.60 -5.63
C ILE A 20 28.42 -19.33 -4.29
N SER A 21 29.53 -19.80 -3.69
CA SER A 21 29.48 -20.47 -2.39
C SER A 21 29.18 -19.50 -1.22
N PHE A 22 29.60 -18.24 -1.31
CA PHE A 22 29.21 -17.21 -0.33
C PHE A 22 27.74 -16.79 -0.46
N PHE A 23 27.19 -16.75 -1.68
CA PHE A 23 25.75 -16.55 -1.88
C PHE A 23 24.93 -17.76 -1.42
N SER A 24 25.42 -18.99 -1.60
CA SER A 24 24.70 -20.17 -1.12
C SER A 24 24.76 -20.34 0.40
N PHE A 25 25.85 -19.93 1.06
CA PHE A 25 25.96 -20.00 2.53
C PHE A 25 25.20 -18.87 3.26
N GLY A 26 24.95 -17.75 2.58
CA GLY A 26 24.10 -16.66 3.07
C GLY A 26 22.59 -16.93 2.96
N ILE A 27 22.19 -17.89 2.11
CA ILE A 27 20.77 -18.23 1.89
C ILE A 27 20.38 -19.54 2.60
N THR A 28 21.32 -20.47 2.86
CA THR A 28 20.99 -21.73 3.56
C THR A 28 20.91 -21.63 5.09
N ARG A 29 21.24 -20.48 5.69
CA ARG A 29 20.87 -20.15 7.09
C ARG A 29 19.62 -19.29 7.21
N TRP A 30 18.84 -19.18 6.13
CA TRP A 30 17.57 -18.44 6.05
C TRP A 30 16.42 -19.27 5.46
N LEU A 31 16.54 -20.59 5.46
CA LEU A 31 15.45 -21.52 5.12
C LEU A 31 15.36 -22.64 6.16
N ASP A 32 15.41 -22.29 7.45
CA ASP A 32 14.92 -23.20 8.49
C ASP A 32 13.41 -22.97 8.65
N SER A 33 12.63 -23.94 8.17
CA SER A 33 11.17 -23.96 8.21
C SER A 33 10.59 -23.85 9.63
N SER A 34 11.40 -24.03 10.68
CA SER A 34 10.97 -23.83 12.07
C SER A 34 11.06 -22.38 12.55
N TYR A 35 11.76 -21.48 11.86
CA TYR A 35 11.81 -20.05 12.23
C TYR A 35 10.58 -19.28 11.72
N TYR A 36 10.00 -19.69 10.59
CA TYR A 36 8.75 -19.14 10.05
C TYR A 36 7.49 -19.66 10.76
N LYS A 37 7.63 -20.65 11.65
CA LYS A 37 6.49 -21.22 12.38
C LYS A 37 6.22 -20.54 13.73
N SER A 38 6.99 -19.49 14.06
CA SER A 38 6.87 -18.75 15.32
C SER A 38 6.73 -17.23 15.15
N ILE A 39 6.35 -16.76 13.96
CA ILE A 39 5.81 -15.41 13.77
C ILE A 39 4.34 -15.57 13.34
N ASP A 40 3.62 -16.39 14.09
CA ASP A 40 2.19 -16.14 14.30
C ASP A 40 2.11 -15.21 15.51
N THR A 41 1.47 -14.06 15.31
CA THR A 41 0.99 -13.11 16.32
C THR A 41 2.06 -12.50 17.25
N ILE A 42 2.79 -11.51 16.75
CA ILE A 42 2.75 -10.25 17.51
C ILE A 42 1.50 -9.55 16.98
N GLU A 43 0.34 -9.95 17.51
CA GLU A 43 -0.77 -9.02 17.59
C GLU A 43 -0.19 -7.83 18.36
N LEU A 44 0.16 -6.77 17.63
CA LEU A 44 0.09 -5.45 18.22
C LEU A 44 -1.39 -5.34 18.57
N ASP A 45 -1.71 -5.62 19.83
CA ASP A 45 -3.06 -5.52 20.36
C ASP A 45 -3.63 -4.20 19.81
N PRO A 46 -4.67 -4.22 18.95
CA PRO A 46 -5.35 -3.00 18.58
C PRO A 46 -5.69 -2.27 19.89
N LYS A 47 -5.67 -0.92 19.90
CA LYS A 47 -6.03 -0.12 21.08
C LYS A 47 -7.42 -0.58 21.52
N SER A 48 -7.42 -1.47 22.52
CA SER A 48 -8.55 -2.09 23.22
C SER A 48 -9.87 -2.15 22.44
N SER A 49 -10.16 -3.30 21.81
CA SER A 49 -11.46 -3.97 21.54
C SER A 49 -12.79 -3.20 21.38
N GLU A 50 -12.80 -1.88 21.27
CA GLU A 50 -13.96 -1.04 21.02
C GLU A 50 -13.76 -0.40 19.65
N SER A 51 -14.81 -0.46 18.83
CA SER A 51 -14.84 0.26 17.57
C SER A 51 -14.56 1.73 17.83
N PHE A 52 -13.67 2.32 17.03
CA PHE A 52 -13.48 3.75 17.00
C PHE A 52 -14.50 4.37 16.03
N ASP A 53 -15.01 5.56 16.35
CA ASP A 53 -15.91 6.27 15.45
C ASP A 53 -15.18 6.65 14.16
N PRO A 54 -15.91 6.79 13.03
CA PRO A 54 -15.31 7.30 11.81
C PRO A 54 -14.56 8.62 12.01
N ILE A 55 -13.41 8.76 11.36
CA ILE A 55 -12.53 9.92 11.48
C ILE A 55 -12.75 10.82 10.26
N PHE A 56 -13.03 12.10 10.51
CA PHE A 56 -13.05 13.14 9.49
C PHE A 56 -12.10 14.27 9.89
N ILE A 57 -11.20 14.65 8.99
CA ILE A 57 -10.25 15.74 9.17
C ILE A 57 -10.18 16.56 7.89
N ASP A 58 -10.36 17.89 7.99
CA ASP A 58 -10.25 18.82 6.85
C ASP A 58 -9.34 20.00 7.19
N GLY A 59 -8.08 19.92 6.72
CA GLY A 59 -7.07 20.95 6.91
C GLY A 59 -6.14 20.73 8.10
N ASN A 60 -5.02 21.48 8.12
CA ASN A 60 -3.96 21.33 9.11
C ASN A 60 -4.42 21.68 10.54
N ASP A 61 -5.25 22.72 10.69
CA ASP A 61 -5.75 23.15 12.01
C ASP A 61 -6.68 22.08 12.61
N ASP A 62 -7.55 21.50 11.78
CA ASP A 62 -8.46 20.44 12.18
C ASP A 62 -7.70 19.14 12.52
N PHE A 63 -6.65 18.82 11.75
CA PHE A 63 -5.76 17.71 12.07
C PHE A 63 -5.14 17.90 13.46
N ASN A 64 -4.57 19.08 13.73
CA ASN A 64 -3.96 19.37 15.02
C ASN A 64 -4.97 19.28 16.17
N GLN A 65 -6.18 19.80 15.98
CA GLN A 65 -7.24 19.75 17.00
C GLN A 65 -7.69 18.31 17.25
N THR A 66 -7.96 17.55 16.19
CA THR A 66 -8.37 16.14 16.28
C THR A 66 -7.29 15.28 16.93
N ALA A 67 -6.01 15.51 16.58
CA ALA A 67 -4.90 14.83 17.22
C ALA A 67 -4.79 15.14 18.72
N PHE A 68 -5.01 16.41 19.11
CA PHE A 68 -5.04 16.81 20.51
C PHE A 68 -6.20 16.14 21.26
N ASP A 69 -7.41 16.16 20.70
CA ASP A 69 -8.62 15.62 21.34
C ASP A 69 -8.56 14.09 21.52
N ASN A 70 -7.85 13.40 20.63
CA ASN A 70 -7.68 11.94 20.67
C ASN A 70 -6.35 11.48 21.29
N ASN A 71 -5.57 12.42 21.84
CA ASN A 71 -4.24 12.17 22.39
C ASN A 71 -3.35 11.38 21.42
N TRP A 72 -3.35 11.75 20.14
CA TRP A 72 -2.44 11.18 19.15
C TRP A 72 -1.03 11.75 19.33
N ASP A 73 -0.03 10.88 19.22
CA ASP A 73 1.36 11.29 19.23
C ASP A 73 1.69 12.14 18.01
N GLY A 74 2.69 13.00 18.13
CA GLY A 74 3.20 13.81 17.02
C GLY A 74 2.83 15.28 17.07
N ASN A 75 3.36 16.04 16.11
CA ASN A 75 3.04 17.45 15.88
C ASN A 75 2.92 17.81 14.39
N GLY A 76 2.74 16.80 13.52
CA GLY A 76 2.59 17.01 12.08
C GLY A 76 3.86 17.40 11.33
N SER A 77 5.02 17.44 11.97
CA SER A 77 6.30 17.75 11.31
C SER A 77 6.99 16.48 10.77
N TYR A 78 7.90 16.64 9.81
CA TYR A 78 8.67 15.52 9.24
C TYR A 78 9.36 14.63 10.29
N ASN A 79 9.91 15.25 11.34
CA ASN A 79 10.61 14.52 12.40
C ASN A 79 9.68 13.97 13.49
N ASN A 80 8.42 14.39 13.50
CA ASN A 80 7.45 14.03 14.52
C ASN A 80 6.02 14.06 13.91
N PRO A 81 5.71 13.13 12.99
CA PRO A 81 4.42 13.07 12.32
C PRO A 81 3.30 12.75 13.30
N TYR A 82 2.07 13.15 12.99
CA TYR A 82 0.91 12.65 13.75
C TYR A 82 0.75 11.14 13.56
N ILE A 83 0.38 10.40 14.60
CA ILE A 83 0.24 8.94 14.56
C ILE A 83 -1.20 8.51 14.86
N ILE A 84 -1.85 7.92 13.86
CA ILE A 84 -3.15 7.27 13.96
C ILE A 84 -2.89 5.77 13.87
N GLU A 85 -3.15 5.02 14.94
CA GLU A 85 -2.83 3.60 14.92
C GLU A 85 -3.73 2.73 15.78
N ASN A 86 -3.78 1.45 15.40
CA ASN A 86 -4.37 0.38 16.20
C ASN A 86 -5.89 0.51 16.38
N TYR A 87 -6.61 1.11 15.42
CA TYR A 87 -8.06 1.27 15.43
C TYR A 87 -8.79 0.25 14.56
N ILE A 88 -10.01 -0.12 14.97
CA ILE A 88 -11.00 -0.78 14.13
C ILE A 88 -12.17 0.20 13.96
N ILE A 89 -12.52 0.54 12.72
CA ILE A 89 -13.55 1.53 12.39
C ILE A 89 -14.59 0.88 11.48
N TYR A 90 -15.87 1.02 11.82
CA TYR A 90 -16.97 0.59 10.95
C TYR A 90 -17.53 1.81 10.19
N ALA A 91 -17.42 1.81 8.87
CA ALA A 91 -17.95 2.85 7.98
C ALA A 91 -19.47 2.68 7.73
N THR A 92 -20.22 2.29 8.77
CA THR A 92 -21.64 1.91 8.68
C THR A 92 -22.62 3.08 8.82
N SER A 93 -22.13 4.28 9.09
CA SER A 93 -22.90 5.54 9.14
C SER A 93 -22.97 6.23 7.77
N ASP A 94 -23.48 7.47 7.72
CA ASP A 94 -23.49 8.30 6.51
C ASP A 94 -22.11 8.96 6.23
N THR A 95 -21.01 8.38 6.73
CA THR A 95 -19.65 8.93 6.63
C THR A 95 -18.65 7.85 6.23
N HIS A 96 -17.59 8.25 5.52
CA HIS A 96 -16.45 7.37 5.23
C HIS A 96 -15.74 6.96 6.52
N GLY A 97 -14.96 5.87 6.49
CA GLY A 97 -14.33 5.35 7.71
C GLY A 97 -13.21 6.25 8.23
N ILE A 98 -12.20 6.50 7.41
CA ILE A 98 -11.21 7.56 7.64
C ILE A 98 -11.22 8.48 6.43
N GLU A 99 -11.46 9.76 6.66
CA GLU A 99 -11.51 10.79 5.65
C GLU A 99 -10.59 11.93 6.05
N ILE A 100 -9.51 12.12 5.28
CA ILE A 100 -8.55 13.21 5.52
C ILE A 100 -8.44 14.05 4.24
N ARG A 101 -8.62 15.36 4.40
CA ARG A 101 -8.63 16.31 3.30
C ARG A 101 -7.70 17.50 3.54
N ASN A 102 -7.22 18.07 2.43
CA ASN A 102 -6.62 19.41 2.36
C ASN A 102 -5.47 19.64 3.34
N THR A 103 -4.56 18.68 3.47
CA THR A 103 -3.46 18.76 4.43
C THR A 103 -2.12 18.39 3.83
N ASP A 104 -1.08 19.09 4.27
CA ASP A 104 0.32 18.81 3.94
C ASP A 104 1.17 18.45 5.18
N VAL A 105 0.52 18.26 6.33
CA VAL A 105 1.22 17.77 7.53
C VAL A 105 1.73 16.35 7.32
N TYR A 106 2.77 15.99 8.04
CA TYR A 106 3.26 14.61 8.06
C TYR A 106 2.41 13.78 9.02
N PHE A 107 1.86 12.67 8.54
CA PHE A 107 1.09 11.75 9.36
C PHE A 107 1.35 10.30 8.99
N ILE A 108 1.18 9.42 9.97
CA ILE A 108 1.28 7.97 9.85
C ILE A 108 -0.06 7.35 10.22
N ILE A 109 -0.58 6.48 9.36
CA ILE A 109 -1.68 5.57 9.69
C ILE A 109 -1.10 4.16 9.75
N ASN A 110 -1.11 3.54 10.92
CA ASN A 110 -0.48 2.23 11.14
C ASN A 110 -1.44 1.24 11.79
N ASN A 111 -1.58 0.04 11.24
CA ASN A 111 -2.40 -1.02 11.85
C ASN A 111 -3.85 -0.57 12.13
N VAL A 112 -4.48 0.08 11.16
CA VAL A 112 -5.90 0.47 11.24
C VAL A 112 -6.73 -0.40 10.31
N SER A 113 -7.88 -0.86 10.78
CA SER A 113 -8.84 -1.66 9.99
C SER A 113 -10.15 -0.90 9.79
N VAL A 114 -10.60 -0.76 8.54
CA VAL A 114 -11.86 -0.10 8.20
C VAL A 114 -12.82 -1.05 7.48
N LEU A 115 -14.02 -1.20 8.03
CA LEU A 115 -14.96 -2.28 7.67
C LEU A 115 -16.34 -1.72 7.24
N ASP A 116 -17.02 -2.48 6.37
CA ASP A 116 -18.47 -2.42 6.14
C ASP A 116 -19.06 -1.11 5.58
N GLY A 117 -18.27 -0.34 4.82
CA GLY A 117 -18.75 0.89 4.18
C GLY A 117 -19.65 0.72 2.96
N ARG A 118 -19.62 -0.44 2.28
CA ARG A 118 -20.23 -0.60 0.95
C ARG A 118 -21.73 -0.36 0.91
N SER A 119 -22.47 -0.84 1.91
CA SER A 119 -23.94 -0.72 1.97
C SER A 119 -24.42 0.73 1.99
N ASN A 120 -23.57 1.65 2.46
CA ASN A 120 -23.85 3.09 2.53
C ASN A 120 -23.07 3.90 1.50
N TYR A 121 -22.46 3.23 0.50
CA TYR A 121 -21.60 3.86 -0.50
C TYR A 121 -20.34 4.55 0.07
N ASN A 122 -19.88 4.10 1.23
CA ASN A 122 -18.72 4.65 1.89
C ASN A 122 -17.40 4.04 1.42
N ILE A 123 -16.37 4.87 1.53
CA ILE A 123 -14.98 4.50 1.29
C ILE A 123 -14.33 4.19 2.64
N GLY A 124 -13.42 3.20 2.64
CA GLY A 124 -12.69 2.82 3.84
C GLY A 124 -11.74 3.95 4.27
N PHE A 125 -10.70 4.16 3.47
CA PHE A 125 -9.76 5.27 3.62
C PHE A 125 -9.93 6.23 2.44
N TYR A 126 -10.48 7.42 2.70
CA TYR A 126 -10.67 8.49 1.76
C TYR A 126 -9.60 9.57 1.99
N PHE A 127 -8.81 9.85 0.96
CA PHE A 127 -7.80 10.89 0.98
C PHE A 127 -8.01 11.85 -0.19
N GLU A 128 -8.14 13.14 0.07
CA GLU A 128 -8.30 14.15 -0.98
C GLU A 128 -7.40 15.36 -0.74
N ASN A 129 -6.62 15.73 -1.74
CA ASN A 129 -5.69 16.86 -1.67
C ASN A 129 -4.77 16.75 -0.44
N ILE A 130 -4.14 15.57 -0.27
CA ILE A 130 -3.16 15.33 0.81
C ILE A 130 -1.73 15.20 0.28
N THR A 131 -0.78 15.58 1.12
CA THR A 131 0.66 15.36 0.91
C THR A 131 1.28 14.79 2.18
N ASN A 132 2.38 14.04 2.06
CA ASN A 132 3.21 13.56 3.17
C ASN A 132 2.56 12.48 4.08
N GLY A 133 1.49 11.83 3.64
CA GLY A 133 0.88 10.70 4.33
C GLY A 133 1.68 9.41 4.17
N HIS A 134 1.87 8.68 5.27
CA HIS A 134 2.40 7.32 5.28
C HIS A 134 1.38 6.34 5.85
N ILE A 135 0.76 5.54 4.98
CA ILE A 135 -0.26 4.56 5.37
C ILE A 135 0.38 3.18 5.31
N THR A 136 0.40 2.48 6.44
CA THR A 136 1.10 1.19 6.55
C THR A 136 0.35 0.18 7.39
N ASN A 137 0.52 -1.10 7.04
CA ASN A 137 -0.04 -2.25 7.77
C ASN A 137 -1.56 -2.14 8.04
N SER A 138 -2.28 -1.38 7.22
CA SER A 138 -3.69 -1.08 7.44
C SER A 138 -4.56 -1.89 6.49
N SER A 139 -5.80 -2.18 6.89
CA SER A 139 -6.72 -3.02 6.14
C SER A 139 -8.06 -2.35 5.87
N ALA A 140 -8.61 -2.57 4.69
CA ALA A 140 -9.94 -2.11 4.32
C ALA A 140 -10.76 -3.27 3.74
N GLU A 141 -11.93 -3.53 4.30
CA GLU A 141 -12.81 -4.63 3.90
C GLU A 141 -14.26 -4.20 3.71
N ASN A 142 -14.89 -4.70 2.63
CA ASN A 142 -16.31 -4.47 2.35
C ASN A 142 -16.71 -2.98 2.20
N ASN A 143 -15.89 -2.19 1.51
CA ASN A 143 -16.13 -0.77 1.17
C ASN A 143 -16.36 -0.56 -0.34
N ILE A 144 -16.72 0.66 -0.76
CA ILE A 144 -16.72 1.06 -2.18
C ILE A 144 -15.30 1.10 -2.72
N ALA A 145 -14.42 1.84 -2.06
CA ALA A 145 -12.98 1.70 -2.26
C ALA A 145 -12.37 1.32 -0.91
N GLY A 146 -11.43 0.38 -0.91
CA GLY A 146 -10.63 0.13 0.29
C GLY A 146 -9.83 1.38 0.63
N PHE A 147 -9.04 1.83 -0.33
CA PHE A 147 -8.30 3.09 -0.28
C PHE A 147 -8.61 3.92 -1.53
N LEU A 148 -9.10 5.15 -1.35
CA LEU A 148 -9.20 6.15 -2.40
C LEU A 148 -8.20 7.26 -2.12
N LEU A 149 -7.35 7.52 -3.10
CA LEU A 149 -6.45 8.65 -3.13
C LEU A 149 -6.84 9.57 -4.29
N LYS A 150 -7.27 10.80 -3.98
CA LYS A 150 -7.77 11.78 -4.95
C LYS A 150 -6.94 13.06 -4.88
N ASP A 151 -6.53 13.60 -6.02
CA ASP A 151 -5.83 14.89 -6.12
C ASP A 151 -4.61 15.00 -5.18
N SER A 152 -3.92 13.89 -4.89
CA SER A 152 -2.93 13.81 -3.81
C SER A 152 -1.53 13.51 -4.31
N VAL A 153 -0.52 13.99 -3.58
CA VAL A 153 0.87 14.00 -4.05
C VAL A 153 1.86 13.52 -2.98
N ASN A 154 2.90 12.78 -3.39
CA ASN A 154 4.02 12.38 -2.50
C ASN A 154 3.60 11.61 -1.24
N ASN A 155 2.61 10.72 -1.34
CA ASN A 155 2.20 9.83 -0.25
C ASN A 155 2.81 8.44 -0.43
N THR A 156 2.95 7.69 0.67
CA THR A 156 3.46 6.32 0.66
C THR A 156 2.47 5.36 1.29
N PHE A 157 2.15 4.29 0.58
CA PHE A 157 1.32 3.18 1.03
C PHE A 157 2.17 1.92 1.07
N SER A 158 2.34 1.30 2.24
CA SER A 158 3.14 0.07 2.38
C SER A 158 2.45 -1.04 3.15
N ASN A 159 2.49 -2.26 2.64
CA ASN A 159 1.97 -3.45 3.32
C ASN A 159 0.49 -3.33 3.73
N ASN A 160 -0.32 -2.57 2.99
CA ASN A 160 -1.75 -2.45 3.25
C ASN A 160 -2.54 -3.53 2.51
N ILE A 161 -3.74 -3.83 3.02
CA ILE A 161 -4.61 -4.89 2.51
C ILE A 161 -5.98 -4.30 2.13
N ALA A 162 -6.41 -4.46 0.89
CA ALA A 162 -7.71 -4.02 0.41
C ALA A 162 -8.50 -5.21 -0.16
N ASN A 163 -9.32 -5.84 0.68
CA ASN A 163 -10.03 -7.06 0.33
C ASN A 163 -11.54 -6.86 0.26
N TYR A 164 -12.21 -7.61 -0.62
CA TYR A 164 -13.67 -7.62 -0.69
C TYR A 164 -14.28 -6.23 -0.84
N ASN A 165 -13.59 -5.26 -1.43
CA ASN A 165 -14.10 -3.92 -1.72
C ASN A 165 -14.62 -3.87 -3.17
N PHE A 166 -15.32 -2.80 -3.56
CA PHE A 166 -15.69 -2.65 -4.97
C PHE A 166 -14.45 -2.36 -5.83
N HIS A 167 -13.58 -1.47 -5.35
CA HIS A 167 -12.19 -1.31 -5.78
C HIS A 167 -11.25 -1.48 -4.58
N GLY A 168 -10.09 -2.11 -4.77
CA GLY A 168 -9.08 -2.23 -3.71
C GLY A 168 -8.42 -0.88 -3.40
N PHE A 169 -7.47 -0.49 -4.24
CA PHE A 169 -6.82 0.82 -4.24
C PHE A 169 -7.25 1.59 -5.48
N ARG A 170 -7.87 2.75 -5.30
CA ARG A 170 -8.19 3.69 -6.39
C ARG A 170 -7.34 4.94 -6.25
N ILE A 171 -6.62 5.29 -7.31
CA ILE A 171 -5.71 6.42 -7.41
C ILE A 171 -6.23 7.32 -8.53
N TRP A 172 -6.84 8.43 -8.15
CA TRP A 172 -7.54 9.32 -9.06
C TRP A 172 -6.84 10.69 -9.06
N HIS A 173 -6.44 11.18 -10.25
CA HIS A 173 -5.78 12.50 -10.41
C HIS A 173 -4.59 12.73 -9.45
N SER A 174 -3.82 11.68 -9.16
CA SER A 174 -2.78 11.73 -8.12
C SER A 174 -1.38 11.52 -8.69
N LEU A 175 -0.40 12.18 -8.09
CA LEU A 175 0.96 12.31 -8.63
C LEU A 175 2.04 11.85 -7.66
N ASN A 176 3.11 11.23 -8.17
CA ASN A 176 4.32 10.94 -7.37
C ASN A 176 4.07 10.12 -6.09
N ASN A 177 3.02 9.29 -6.04
CA ASN A 177 2.76 8.44 -4.88
C ASN A 177 3.46 7.08 -5.03
N THR A 178 3.77 6.46 -3.90
CA THR A 178 4.49 5.19 -3.83
C THR A 178 3.67 4.12 -3.14
N PHE A 179 3.48 2.97 -3.79
CA PHE A 179 2.75 1.82 -3.29
C PHE A 179 3.69 0.60 -3.25
N ILE A 180 4.03 0.13 -2.06
CA ILE A 180 5.00 -0.95 -1.85
C ILE A 180 4.34 -2.13 -1.13
N ASN A 181 4.42 -3.32 -1.72
CA ASN A 181 3.97 -4.57 -1.09
C ASN A 181 2.51 -4.54 -0.59
N ASN A 182 1.65 -3.75 -1.22
CA ASN A 182 0.23 -3.75 -0.89
C ASN A 182 -0.48 -4.93 -1.57
N THR A 183 -1.57 -5.37 -0.96
CA THR A 183 -2.33 -6.54 -1.41
C THR A 183 -3.78 -6.13 -1.66
N ALA A 184 -4.31 -6.44 -2.83
CA ALA A 184 -5.71 -6.21 -3.19
C ALA A 184 -6.36 -7.51 -3.69
N LYS A 185 -7.27 -8.09 -2.90
CA LYS A 185 -7.88 -9.38 -3.24
C LYS A 185 -9.38 -9.35 -3.27
N GLU A 186 -9.96 -10.16 -4.16
CA GLU A 186 -11.39 -10.49 -4.13
C GLU A 186 -12.28 -9.25 -4.21
N ASN A 187 -11.80 -8.20 -4.88
CA ASN A 187 -12.57 -6.99 -5.13
C ASN A 187 -13.54 -7.19 -6.31
N ILE A 188 -14.70 -6.53 -6.26
CA ILE A 188 -15.79 -6.68 -7.26
C ILE A 188 -15.38 -6.16 -8.64
N GLU A 189 -14.42 -5.24 -8.71
CA GLU A 189 -13.87 -4.80 -9.98
C GLU A 189 -12.35 -4.91 -10.00
N TYR A 190 -11.66 -3.92 -9.45
CA TYR A 190 -10.23 -3.74 -9.68
C TYR A 190 -9.44 -3.88 -8.39
N GLY A 191 -8.26 -4.50 -8.46
CA GLY A 191 -7.31 -4.53 -7.36
C GLY A 191 -6.69 -3.13 -7.16
N PHE A 192 -5.93 -2.68 -8.15
CA PHE A 192 -5.35 -1.33 -8.25
C PHE A 192 -5.92 -0.63 -9.48
N TYR A 193 -6.55 0.51 -9.28
CA TYR A 193 -7.18 1.28 -10.33
C TYR A 193 -6.61 2.70 -10.35
N LEU A 194 -5.80 3.00 -11.34
CA LEU A 194 -5.25 4.33 -11.56
C LEU A 194 -6.04 4.96 -12.72
N ASP A 195 -6.77 6.03 -12.43
CA ASP A 195 -7.63 6.66 -13.42
C ASP A 195 -7.58 8.18 -13.42
N ASN A 196 -8.08 8.71 -14.54
CA ASN A 196 -8.15 10.12 -14.80
C ASN A 196 -9.31 10.48 -15.74
N THR A 197 -9.77 11.72 -15.67
CA THR A 197 -10.74 12.30 -16.61
C THR A 197 -10.04 12.99 -17.78
N ASP A 198 -8.90 13.64 -17.52
CA ASP A 198 -8.06 14.34 -18.49
C ASP A 198 -6.78 13.55 -18.78
N ASP A 199 -6.01 13.92 -19.80
CA ASP A 199 -4.70 13.28 -20.03
C ASP A 199 -3.67 13.90 -19.06
N ASP A 200 -2.76 13.09 -18.52
CA ASP A 200 -1.58 13.47 -17.71
C ASP A 200 -1.73 13.90 -16.22
N SER A 201 -2.94 14.12 -15.67
CA SER A 201 -3.07 14.47 -14.24
C SER A 201 -2.97 13.31 -13.24
N CYS A 202 -2.90 12.05 -13.69
CA CYS A 202 -2.53 10.90 -12.87
C CYS A 202 -1.22 10.30 -13.41
N ALA A 203 -0.10 10.57 -12.74
CA ALA A 203 1.21 10.32 -13.30
C ALA A 203 2.32 10.13 -12.28
N ASN A 204 3.43 9.53 -12.72
CA ASN A 204 4.65 9.33 -11.93
C ASN A 204 4.44 8.55 -10.62
N ASN A 205 3.40 7.73 -10.53
CA ASN A 205 3.20 6.85 -9.38
C ASN A 205 4.05 5.59 -9.52
N SER A 206 4.58 5.09 -8.41
CA SER A 206 5.45 3.91 -8.35
C SER A 206 4.76 2.79 -7.59
N LEU A 207 4.48 1.68 -8.27
CA LEU A 207 3.92 0.46 -7.71
C LEU A 207 5.00 -0.62 -7.71
N VAL A 208 5.46 -1.03 -6.52
CA VAL A 208 6.53 -2.01 -6.35
C VAL A 208 6.08 -3.18 -5.49
N GLY A 209 6.19 -4.41 -6.01
CA GLY A 209 5.94 -5.63 -5.20
C GLY A 209 4.49 -5.84 -4.78
N ASN A 210 3.53 -5.16 -5.40
CA ASN A 210 2.12 -5.27 -5.02
C ASN A 210 1.48 -6.54 -5.59
N ILE A 211 0.46 -7.05 -4.90
CA ILE A 211 -0.25 -8.28 -5.22
C ILE A 211 -1.72 -7.96 -5.52
N ALA A 212 -2.23 -8.38 -6.67
CA ALA A 212 -3.63 -8.25 -7.03
C ALA A 212 -4.23 -9.61 -7.45
N GLU A 213 -5.04 -10.23 -6.60
CA GLU A 213 -5.51 -11.60 -6.82
C GLU A 213 -7.04 -11.73 -6.77
N ASN A 214 -7.60 -12.60 -7.60
CA ASN A 214 -9.02 -12.96 -7.56
C ASN A 214 -9.98 -11.75 -7.68
N ASN A 215 -9.54 -10.62 -8.26
CA ASN A 215 -10.42 -9.48 -8.50
C ASN A 215 -11.29 -9.78 -9.71
N TYR A 216 -12.57 -9.40 -9.65
CA TYR A 216 -13.53 -9.82 -10.67
C TYR A 216 -13.33 -9.10 -12.02
N LYS A 217 -12.55 -8.02 -12.09
CA LYS A 217 -12.04 -7.47 -13.36
C LYS A 217 -10.53 -7.61 -13.50
N ASP A 218 -9.79 -6.50 -13.44
CA ASP A 218 -8.34 -6.46 -13.58
C ASP A 218 -7.66 -6.43 -12.20
N GLY A 219 -6.47 -7.00 -12.12
CA GLY A 219 -5.62 -6.83 -10.94
C GLY A 219 -5.06 -5.41 -10.88
N PHE A 220 -4.52 -4.93 -12.00
CA PHE A 220 -4.04 -3.57 -12.18
C PHE A 220 -4.67 -2.97 -13.43
N TYR A 221 -5.37 -1.85 -13.29
CA TYR A 221 -5.94 -1.10 -14.40
C TYR A 221 -5.48 0.34 -14.36
N LEU A 222 -4.74 0.74 -15.38
CA LEU A 222 -4.30 2.10 -15.62
C LEU A 222 -5.08 2.63 -16.83
N ILE A 223 -5.71 3.79 -16.72
CA ILE A 223 -6.41 4.42 -17.85
C ILE A 223 -6.21 5.93 -17.83
N LYS A 224 -5.80 6.49 -18.98
CA LYS A 224 -5.50 7.93 -19.13
C LYS A 224 -4.46 8.42 -18.11
N THR A 225 -3.44 7.62 -17.87
CA THR A 225 -2.36 7.92 -16.92
C THR A 225 -1.03 7.84 -17.63
N THR A 226 -0.02 8.57 -17.14
CA THR A 226 1.30 8.62 -17.80
C THR A 226 2.46 8.45 -16.82
N ASN A 227 3.58 7.94 -17.32
CA ASN A 227 4.84 7.80 -16.55
C ASN A 227 4.73 7.02 -15.22
N ASN A 228 3.73 6.12 -15.08
CA ASN A 228 3.64 5.25 -13.92
C ASN A 228 4.60 4.06 -14.06
N SER A 229 5.21 3.65 -12.95
CA SER A 229 6.18 2.56 -12.89
C SER A 229 5.60 1.36 -12.14
N LEU A 230 5.53 0.20 -12.80
CA LEU A 230 5.09 -1.06 -12.20
C LEU A 230 6.27 -2.03 -12.17
N ILE A 231 6.83 -2.30 -10.98
CA ILE A 231 8.01 -3.14 -10.79
C ILE A 231 7.67 -4.32 -9.88
N ASN A 232 7.91 -5.55 -10.36
CA ASN A 232 7.70 -6.79 -9.57
C ASN A 232 6.29 -6.94 -8.98
N ASN A 233 5.27 -6.38 -9.64
CA ASN A 233 3.89 -6.60 -9.21
C ASN A 233 3.37 -7.94 -9.73
N TYR A 234 2.50 -8.57 -8.95
CA TYR A 234 1.92 -9.87 -9.25
C TYR A 234 0.41 -9.75 -9.38
N ALA A 235 -0.13 -10.19 -10.52
CA ALA A 235 -1.56 -10.32 -10.73
C ALA A 235 -1.92 -11.75 -11.13
N ASN A 236 -2.92 -12.33 -10.46
CA ASN A 236 -3.31 -13.71 -10.64
C ASN A 236 -4.83 -13.90 -10.51
N ASN A 237 -5.41 -14.80 -11.33
CA ASN A 237 -6.83 -15.15 -11.29
C ASN A 237 -7.81 -13.96 -11.34
N ASN A 238 -7.46 -12.88 -12.05
CA ASN A 238 -8.37 -11.75 -12.25
C ASN A 238 -9.20 -11.99 -13.54
N ASN A 239 -10.53 -11.78 -13.47
CA ASN A 239 -11.48 -12.37 -14.43
C ASN A 239 -11.49 -11.69 -15.83
N TYR A 240 -11.03 -10.44 -15.94
CA TYR A 240 -11.24 -9.61 -17.13
C TYR A 240 -9.94 -9.27 -17.89
N ASN A 241 -8.98 -10.21 -18.06
CA ASN A 241 -8.31 -10.47 -19.37
C ASN A 241 -6.86 -11.03 -19.34
N ASP A 242 -6.62 -11.88 -20.35
CA ASP A 242 -5.61 -11.93 -21.45
C ASP A 242 -4.15 -11.42 -21.30
N TYR A 243 -3.77 -10.71 -20.24
CA TYR A 243 -2.39 -10.25 -20.00
C TYR A 243 -1.98 -10.38 -18.52
N ASN A 244 -2.27 -11.53 -17.90
CA ASN A 244 -1.95 -11.80 -16.50
C ASN A 244 -2.52 -10.75 -15.52
N GLY A 245 -3.66 -10.13 -15.82
CA GLY A 245 -4.35 -9.20 -14.93
C GLY A 245 -3.82 -7.76 -14.87
N LEU A 246 -3.05 -7.31 -15.89
CA LEU A 246 -2.64 -5.91 -16.09
C LEU A 246 -3.27 -5.33 -17.36
N ARG A 247 -3.89 -4.15 -17.24
CA ARG A 247 -4.41 -3.34 -18.35
C ARG A 247 -3.92 -1.89 -18.23
N ILE A 248 -3.36 -1.34 -19.31
CA ILE A 248 -2.81 0.03 -19.41
C ILE A 248 -3.41 0.70 -20.64
#